data_AF-A0A4E0R9K5-F1
#
_entry.id   AF-A0A4E0R9K5-F1
#
_cell.length_a   1.000
_cell.length_b   1.000
_cell.length_c   1.000
_cell.angle_alpha   90.00
_cell.angle_beta   90.00
_cell.angle_gamma   90.00
#
_symmetry.space_group_name_H-M   'P 1'
#
loop_
_entity.id
_entity.type
_entity.pdbx_description
1 polymer ?
#
loop_
_entity_poly.entity_id
_entity_poly.type
_entity_poly.pdbx_seq_one_letter_code
_entity_poly.pdbx_strand_id
1 'polypeptide(L)'
;MDIEDLPSDLKSIREYERHFVKARLRTTARSEEESLNLSVPSIIPEKYRVFVQTWGCAHNTSDSEYMAGLLAKYGYRVTLGGSFDMPSKPVNFSNISQNCNTSDDVTAPTCNCGSGDLTACCQTTKTLEKEATIDRSSDEGNEDDSCVYSDARSKRDKKAKEAADLWVLNSCTVKGPAEDHFRNAVTDGLRLGKFIVVAGCVPQSRPGANYLKGVSVIGVQQIDRIVEVVEETLQGHTVRFLDKKWSDSDHDDNIVQRRRLGGAALDLPKIRRNPLIEILAVSTGCLNACTYCKTKHARGVLASYPIDELLTRAKQAFSEGVKEIWLTSEDLGAYGRDLDRATSSLSCPSMAERFPNCLTLADLLAGLVRLIPAGCMLRLGMTNPPYILEQLKEIAEVLQHPRVYAFLHIPVQSGSDVVLDAMKREYTVDEFAHVVDFLLPKVHAPPLVPEASPGAVNGSGSLTIATDIICGFPNETEDEFEGTVQLIDRFKFPVLYINQFFARPGTPAANMPR
;
A
#
# COMPACT_ATOMS: atom_id res chain seq x y z
N MET A 1 17.86 -27.85 -7.89
CA MET A 1 18.13 -28.41 -9.23
C MET A 1 19.07 -27.45 -9.91
N ASP A 2 20.30 -27.92 -10.14
CA ASP A 2 21.44 -27.18 -10.66
C ASP A 2 21.27 -26.84 -12.15
N ILE A 3 22.02 -25.82 -12.57
CA ILE A 3 21.72 -24.93 -13.69
C ILE A 3 22.19 -25.43 -15.07
N GLU A 4 22.51 -26.72 -15.21
CA GLU A 4 23.28 -27.21 -16.37
C GLU A 4 22.64 -28.34 -17.21
N ASP A 5 21.31 -28.52 -17.19
CA ASP A 5 20.67 -29.48 -18.11
C ASP A 5 19.33 -29.00 -18.69
N LEU A 6 19.38 -28.17 -19.74
CA LEU A 6 18.25 -27.89 -20.62
C LEU A 6 18.63 -28.21 -22.07
N PRO A 7 17.86 -29.06 -22.79
CA PRO A 7 18.21 -29.46 -24.15
C PRO A 7 18.14 -28.32 -25.15
N SER A 8 19.12 -28.32 -26.06
CA SER A 8 19.26 -27.43 -27.20
C SER A 8 18.21 -27.73 -28.27
N ASP A 9 17.09 -27.01 -28.28
CA ASP A 9 16.25 -26.85 -29.49
C ASP A 9 15.46 -25.53 -29.46
N LEU A 10 16.16 -24.46 -29.83
CA LEU A 10 15.58 -23.14 -30.13
C LEU A 10 16.05 -22.67 -31.51
N LYS A 11 15.72 -23.45 -32.54
CA LYS A 11 15.77 -23.01 -33.95
C LYS A 11 14.35 -22.87 -34.50
N SER A 12 13.60 -21.90 -33.99
CA SER A 12 12.48 -21.28 -34.74
C SER A 12 12.10 -19.86 -34.29
N ILE A 13 12.78 -19.26 -33.29
CA ILE A 13 12.50 -17.88 -32.84
C ILE A 13 13.33 -16.84 -33.64
N ARG A 14 13.29 -16.89 -34.97
CA ARG A 14 13.99 -15.90 -35.82
C ARG A 14 13.09 -15.15 -36.81
N GLU A 15 11.77 -15.26 -36.70
CA GLU A 15 10.84 -14.55 -37.59
C GLU A 15 9.82 -13.63 -36.90
N TYR A 16 9.93 -13.36 -35.60
CA TYR A 16 9.01 -12.45 -34.89
C TYR A 16 9.67 -11.16 -34.38
N GLU A 17 10.75 -10.72 -35.03
CA GLU A 17 11.34 -9.40 -34.83
C GLU A 17 11.24 -8.59 -36.12
N ARG A 18 10.10 -7.92 -36.30
CA ARG A 18 9.98 -6.65 -37.01
C ARG A 18 8.56 -6.17 -36.83
N HIS A 19 8.36 -5.23 -35.90
CA HIS A 19 7.42 -4.09 -35.87
C HIS A 19 7.46 -3.51 -34.43
N PHE A 20 8.65 -3.02 -34.03
CA PHE A 20 8.82 -2.20 -32.83
C PHE A 20 9.08 -0.76 -33.28
N VAL A 21 8.24 0.18 -32.86
CA VAL A 21 8.52 1.61 -33.01
C VAL A 21 9.29 2.05 -31.77
N LYS A 22 10.63 2.13 -31.87
CA LYS A 22 11.38 3.13 -31.10
C LYS A 22 10.89 4.48 -31.61
N ALA A 23 10.54 5.42 -30.73
CA ALA A 23 10.22 6.79 -31.12
C ALA A 23 11.37 7.34 -31.99
N ARG A 24 11.16 7.30 -33.30
CA ARG A 24 11.97 7.90 -34.33
C ARG A 24 10.96 8.71 -35.09
N LEU A 25 11.03 10.04 -34.98
CA LEU A 25 10.28 10.97 -35.84
C LEU A 25 10.47 10.50 -37.28
N ARG A 26 9.45 9.85 -37.82
CA ARG A 26 9.40 9.41 -39.21
C ARG A 26 8.45 10.39 -39.89
N THR A 27 8.99 11.55 -40.25
CA THR A 27 8.47 12.34 -41.35
C THR A 27 8.49 11.42 -42.58
N THR A 28 7.32 10.96 -42.99
CA THR A 28 7.18 10.34 -44.30
C THR A 28 7.32 11.46 -45.31
N ALA A 29 8.41 11.42 -46.08
CA ALA A 29 8.57 12.26 -47.25
C ALA A 29 7.48 11.87 -48.27
N ARG A 30 6.35 12.57 -48.22
CA ARG A 30 5.50 12.80 -49.38
C ARG A 30 6.02 14.06 -50.05
N SER A 31 6.14 13.96 -51.37
CA SER A 31 6.40 15.01 -52.35
C SER A 31 6.21 16.44 -51.81
N GLU A 32 7.25 17.25 -52.00
CA GLU A 32 7.20 18.71 -51.95
C GLU A 32 6.00 19.21 -52.77
N GLU A 33 5.35 20.27 -52.27
CA GLU A 33 4.07 20.85 -52.73
C GLU A 33 2.78 20.27 -52.11
N GLU A 34 2.63 20.42 -50.80
CA GLU A 34 1.33 20.80 -50.20
C GLU A 34 1.57 21.45 -48.82
N SER A 35 2.03 22.69 -48.86
CA SER A 35 2.09 23.61 -47.72
C SER A 35 0.69 24.10 -47.38
N LEU A 36 -0.13 23.28 -46.71
CA LEU A 36 -1.41 23.71 -46.11
C LEU A 36 -1.75 22.85 -44.87
N ASN A 37 -1.50 23.42 -43.69
CA ASN A 37 -2.19 23.16 -42.42
C ASN A 37 -2.55 21.70 -42.06
N LEU A 38 -1.57 20.89 -41.65
CA LEU A 38 -1.87 19.83 -40.67
C LEU A 38 -1.68 20.41 -39.27
N SER A 39 -2.76 20.98 -38.72
CA SER A 39 -2.84 21.24 -37.29
C SER A 39 -2.75 19.88 -36.57
N VAL A 40 -1.60 19.55 -35.99
CA VAL A 40 -1.58 18.61 -34.86
C VAL A 40 -2.61 19.16 -33.88
N PRO A 41 -3.65 18.40 -33.49
CA PRO A 41 -4.61 18.91 -32.53
C PRO A 41 -3.82 19.30 -31.30
N SER A 42 -3.74 20.60 -31.01
CA SER A 42 -3.15 21.07 -29.77
C SER A 42 -4.01 20.49 -28.65
N ILE A 43 -3.49 19.48 -27.96
CA ILE A 43 -4.13 18.95 -26.76
C ILE A 43 -4.12 20.10 -25.77
N ILE A 44 -5.31 20.52 -25.36
CA ILE A 44 -5.51 21.48 -24.27
C ILE A 44 -5.91 20.65 -23.06
N PRO A 45 -4.98 20.33 -22.12
CA PRO A 45 -5.20 19.39 -21.04
C PRO A 45 -6.45 19.68 -20.21
N GLU A 46 -6.77 20.96 -20.00
CA GLU A 46 -7.90 21.41 -19.19
C GLU A 46 -9.27 21.03 -19.77
N LYS A 47 -9.32 20.66 -21.06
CA LYS A 47 -10.54 20.17 -21.72
C LYS A 47 -10.81 18.70 -21.45
N TYR A 48 -9.78 17.92 -21.09
CA TYR A 48 -9.90 16.49 -20.89
C TYR A 48 -10.08 16.14 -19.42
N ARG A 49 -10.99 15.19 -19.18
CA ARG A 49 -11.27 14.63 -17.86
C ARG A 49 -10.63 13.26 -17.76
N VAL A 50 -9.75 13.08 -16.77
CA VAL A 50 -9.05 11.83 -16.53
C VAL A 50 -9.61 11.17 -15.27
N PHE A 51 -10.06 9.93 -15.40
CA PHE A 51 -10.49 9.12 -14.26
C PHE A 51 -9.43 8.07 -13.94
N VAL A 52 -8.90 8.09 -12.72
CA VAL A 52 -7.89 7.14 -12.25
C VAL A 52 -8.56 6.13 -11.33
N GLN A 53 -8.61 4.87 -11.75
CA GLN A 53 -9.14 3.77 -10.95
C GLN A 53 -8.00 2.88 -10.46
N THR A 54 -8.01 2.57 -9.18
CA THR A 54 -6.96 1.76 -8.54
C THR A 54 -7.56 0.49 -7.95
N TRP A 55 -6.86 -0.63 -8.13
CA TRP A 55 -7.13 -1.88 -7.43
C TRP A 55 -5.88 -2.38 -6.70
N GLY A 56 -6.08 -3.01 -5.55
CA GLY A 56 -5.03 -3.72 -4.83
C GLY A 56 -4.54 -3.02 -3.57
N CYS A 57 -3.22 -2.85 -3.45
CA CYS A 57 -2.56 -2.51 -2.20
C CYS A 57 -2.25 -1.01 -2.04
N ALA A 58 -1.69 -0.65 -0.88
CA ALA A 58 -1.22 0.70 -0.58
C ALA A 58 -0.17 1.20 -1.60
N HIS A 59 0.70 0.32 -2.11
CA HIS A 59 1.67 0.67 -3.14
C HIS A 59 0.99 1.18 -4.43
N ASN A 60 0.01 0.42 -4.96
CA ASN A 60 -0.77 0.85 -6.12
C ASN A 60 -1.55 2.14 -5.86
N THR A 61 -2.00 2.34 -4.62
CA THR A 61 -2.67 3.57 -4.21
C THR A 61 -1.71 4.76 -4.30
N SER A 62 -0.53 4.66 -3.70
CA SER A 62 0.52 5.68 -3.77
C SER A 62 0.92 6.00 -5.22
N ASP A 63 1.14 4.96 -6.05
CA ASP A 63 1.46 5.13 -7.48
C ASP A 63 0.37 5.93 -8.21
N SER A 64 -0.90 5.67 -7.90
CA SER A 64 -2.04 6.36 -8.51
C SER A 64 -2.15 7.82 -8.07
N GLU A 65 -1.81 8.11 -6.81
CA GLU A 65 -1.79 9.47 -6.26
C GLU A 65 -0.68 10.32 -6.91
N TYR A 66 0.50 9.72 -7.17
CA TYR A 66 1.57 10.36 -7.93
C TYR A 66 1.18 10.60 -9.39
N MET A 67 0.62 9.58 -10.07
CA MET A 67 0.15 9.74 -11.45
C MET A 67 -0.91 10.83 -11.56
N ALA A 68 -1.84 10.89 -10.61
CA ALA A 68 -2.87 11.92 -10.57
C ALA A 68 -2.27 13.32 -10.32
N GLY A 69 -1.30 13.44 -9.41
CA GLY A 69 -0.63 14.70 -9.14
C GLY A 69 0.16 15.23 -10.34
N LEU A 70 0.84 14.36 -11.09
CA LEU A 70 1.54 14.71 -12.32
C LEU A 70 0.58 15.22 -13.39
N LEU A 71 -0.51 14.47 -13.63
CA LEU A 71 -1.52 14.85 -14.60
C LEU A 71 -2.21 16.18 -14.25
N ALA A 72 -2.55 16.37 -12.97
CA ALA A 72 -3.18 17.61 -12.52
C ALA A 72 -2.23 18.81 -12.59
N LYS A 73 -0.95 18.63 -12.22
CA LYS A 73 0.09 19.67 -12.35
C LYS A 73 0.29 20.07 -13.81
N TYR A 74 0.11 19.15 -14.75
CA TYR A 74 0.19 19.41 -16.18
C TYR A 74 -1.07 20.13 -16.74
N GLY A 75 -2.21 20.05 -16.05
CA GLY A 75 -3.43 20.77 -16.41
C GLY A 75 -4.67 19.89 -16.63
N TYR A 76 -4.55 18.55 -16.53
CA TYR A 76 -5.70 17.66 -16.69
C TYR A 76 -6.70 17.76 -15.52
N ARG A 77 -7.99 17.58 -15.80
CA ARG A 77 -9.02 17.47 -14.76
C ARG A 77 -9.09 16.05 -14.25
N VAL A 78 -8.35 15.76 -13.18
CA VAL A 78 -8.21 14.39 -12.64
C VAL A 78 -9.23 14.10 -11.55
N THR A 79 -9.83 12.91 -11.59
CA THR A 79 -10.63 12.34 -10.50
C THR A 79 -10.06 10.97 -10.11
N LEU A 80 -9.75 10.78 -8.82
CA LEU A 80 -9.34 9.49 -8.26
C LEU A 80 -10.58 8.70 -7.83
N GLY A 81 -10.83 7.54 -8.44
CA GLY A 81 -11.89 6.61 -8.09
C GLY A 81 -11.43 5.53 -7.11
N GLY A 82 -12.28 5.14 -6.15
CA GLY A 82 -12.11 4.02 -5.22
C GLY A 82 -10.99 4.13 -4.18
N SER A 83 -11.30 4.39 -2.89
CA SER A 83 -10.49 4.04 -1.69
C SER A 83 -11.08 4.57 -0.36
N PHE A 84 -11.51 3.66 0.52
CA PHE A 84 -11.79 3.78 1.97
C PHE A 84 -12.76 4.86 2.50
N ASP A 85 -13.72 4.40 3.30
CA ASP A 85 -14.66 5.22 4.07
C ASP A 85 -13.92 6.11 5.07
N MET A 86 -14.13 7.42 4.98
CA MET A 86 -13.99 8.34 6.10
C MET A 86 -15.06 9.45 5.95
N PRO A 87 -15.68 9.89 7.05
CA PRO A 87 -16.79 10.83 7.02
C PRO A 87 -16.33 12.21 6.54
N SER A 88 -16.95 12.72 5.49
CA SER A 88 -16.77 14.09 5.05
C SER A 88 -17.63 15.03 5.90
N LYS A 89 -17.05 15.60 6.97
CA LYS A 89 -17.39 16.97 7.36
C LYS A 89 -16.09 17.71 7.72
N PRO A 90 -15.79 18.86 7.06
CA PRO A 90 -14.77 19.76 7.56
C PRO A 90 -15.25 20.33 8.89
N VAL A 91 -14.48 20.13 9.96
CA VAL A 91 -14.67 20.90 11.20
C VAL A 91 -14.32 22.34 10.87
N ASN A 92 -15.33 23.20 10.94
CA ASN A 92 -15.24 24.61 10.61
C ASN A 92 -14.53 25.32 11.78
N PHE A 93 -13.21 25.52 11.70
CA PHE A 93 -12.42 26.29 12.68
C PHE A 93 -12.64 27.81 12.50
N SER A 94 -13.88 28.25 12.51
CA SER A 94 -14.24 29.66 12.29
C SER A 94 -15.12 30.25 13.39
N ASN A 95 -14.97 29.79 14.65
CA ASN A 95 -15.59 30.43 15.81
C ASN A 95 -14.79 30.22 17.12
N ILE A 96 -13.48 30.45 17.11
CA ILE A 96 -12.73 30.75 18.34
C ILE A 96 -12.03 32.09 18.15
N SER A 97 -12.84 33.14 18.10
CA SER A 97 -12.39 34.50 18.30
C SER A 97 -13.54 35.29 18.88
N GLN A 98 -13.77 35.17 20.19
CA GLN A 98 -14.26 36.27 21.02
C GLN A 98 -14.28 35.87 22.50
N ASN A 99 -13.79 36.81 23.31
CA ASN A 99 -13.90 36.92 24.77
C ASN A 99 -12.87 36.18 25.62
N CYS A 100 -11.62 36.62 25.53
CA CYS A 100 -10.77 36.72 26.72
C CYS A 100 -10.69 38.19 27.12
N ASN A 101 -11.50 38.58 28.10
CA ASN A 101 -11.33 39.79 28.90
C ASN A 101 -11.55 39.44 30.38
N THR A 102 -10.74 40.08 31.22
CA THR A 102 -10.80 40.24 32.68
C THR A 102 -10.43 39.05 33.58
N SER A 103 -9.17 39.08 34.04
CA SER A 103 -8.71 39.21 35.45
C SER A 103 -9.52 38.65 36.64
N ASP A 104 -8.72 38.07 37.56
CA ASP A 104 -8.84 37.99 39.03
C ASP A 104 -9.50 36.77 39.71
N ASP A 105 -8.61 36.02 40.38
CA ASP A 105 -8.67 35.41 41.73
C ASP A 105 -9.67 34.29 42.12
N VAL A 106 -9.21 33.54 43.14
CA VAL A 106 -9.91 32.65 44.11
C VAL A 106 -9.60 31.13 44.04
N THR A 107 -8.66 30.77 44.93
CA THR A 107 -8.42 29.56 45.74
C THR A 107 -9.24 28.26 45.55
N ALA A 108 -8.51 27.14 45.51
CA ALA A 108 -8.98 25.76 45.67
C ALA A 108 -9.09 25.32 47.14
N PRO A 109 -10.00 24.39 47.51
CA PRO A 109 -9.90 23.63 48.75
C PRO A 109 -9.31 22.23 48.51
N THR A 110 -8.38 21.87 49.40
CA THR A 110 -7.66 20.60 49.50
C THR A 110 -8.55 19.51 50.13
N CYS A 111 -8.55 18.32 49.53
CA CYS A 111 -9.08 17.10 50.16
C CYS A 111 -7.89 16.29 50.70
N ASN A 112 -7.87 16.07 52.01
CA ASN A 112 -6.81 15.40 52.76
C ASN A 112 -7.39 14.15 53.43
N CYS A 113 -7.08 12.98 52.91
CA CYS A 113 -7.42 11.71 53.57
C CYS A 113 -6.30 10.70 53.33
N GLY A 114 -5.46 10.52 54.36
CA GLY A 114 -4.46 9.48 54.45
C GLY A 114 -4.96 8.24 55.20
N SER A 115 -4.41 7.09 54.80
CA SER A 115 -4.24 5.82 55.51
C SER A 115 -5.45 5.14 56.20
N GLY A 116 -5.74 3.90 55.78
CA GLY A 116 -6.26 2.83 56.65
C GLY A 116 -7.71 2.38 56.37
N ASP A 117 -7.83 1.27 55.65
CA ASP A 117 -8.91 0.27 55.55
C ASP A 117 -10.41 0.60 55.81
N LEU A 118 -11.18 0.24 54.77
CA LEU A 118 -12.54 -0.33 54.70
C LEU A 118 -13.78 0.36 55.31
N THR A 119 -14.75 0.47 54.41
CA THR A 119 -16.22 0.48 54.57
C THR A 119 -16.91 1.72 55.17
N ALA A 120 -17.94 2.15 54.43
CA ALA A 120 -18.99 3.10 54.80
C ALA A 120 -18.64 4.59 54.75
N CYS A 121 -18.81 5.20 53.57
CA CYS A 121 -19.37 6.55 53.52
C CYS A 121 -20.45 6.63 52.43
N CYS A 122 -21.66 6.26 52.88
CA CYS A 122 -22.94 6.83 52.49
C CYS A 122 -23.49 6.53 51.09
N GLN A 123 -24.17 5.38 51.05
CA GLN A 123 -25.43 5.19 50.33
C GLN A 123 -26.47 6.23 50.76
N THR A 124 -27.31 6.68 49.82
CA THR A 124 -28.75 6.87 50.08
C THR A 124 -29.56 6.80 48.77
N THR A 125 -30.34 5.71 48.66
CA THR A 125 -31.75 5.60 48.18
C THR A 125 -32.12 5.98 46.74
N LYS A 126 -33.03 5.28 46.02
CA LYS A 126 -33.73 3.98 46.18
C LYS A 126 -34.56 3.76 44.88
N THR A 127 -34.62 2.51 44.41
CA THR A 127 -35.74 1.82 43.72
C THR A 127 -36.44 2.44 42.49
N LEU A 128 -36.42 1.70 41.37
CA LEU A 128 -37.60 0.98 40.84
C LEU A 128 -37.16 0.02 39.71
N GLU A 129 -37.08 -1.27 40.05
CA GLU A 129 -37.07 -2.37 39.09
C GLU A 129 -38.49 -2.60 38.55
N LYS A 130 -38.60 -2.81 37.23
CA LYS A 130 -39.71 -3.54 36.62
C LYS A 130 -39.14 -4.41 35.51
N GLU A 131 -39.20 -5.71 35.74
CA GLU A 131 -39.04 -6.76 34.75
C GLU A 131 -40.15 -6.66 33.69
N ALA A 132 -39.79 -6.87 32.42
CA ALA A 132 -40.69 -7.37 31.40
C ALA A 132 -39.89 -8.21 30.40
N THR A 133 -40.14 -9.51 30.48
CA THR A 133 -39.86 -10.56 29.50
C THR A 133 -40.24 -10.13 28.07
N ILE A 134 -39.37 -10.38 27.09
CA ILE A 134 -39.74 -10.35 25.67
C ILE A 134 -39.48 -11.71 25.05
N ASP A 135 -40.55 -12.14 24.40
CA ASP A 135 -40.92 -13.40 23.82
C ASP A 135 -40.15 -13.70 22.51
N ARG A 136 -39.96 -14.97 22.21
CA ARG A 136 -39.46 -15.46 20.91
C ARG A 136 -40.66 -15.67 19.99
N SER A 137 -40.95 -14.70 19.11
CA SER A 137 -41.56 -14.99 17.80
C SER A 137 -41.47 -13.78 16.85
N SER A 138 -41.05 -14.08 15.62
CA SER A 138 -41.27 -13.36 14.35
C SER A 138 -41.36 -11.82 14.34
N ASP A 139 -40.36 -11.16 13.76
CA ASP A 139 -40.63 -10.21 12.66
C ASP A 139 -39.36 -9.80 11.90
N GLU A 140 -39.59 -9.51 10.64
CA GLU A 140 -38.68 -9.34 9.52
C GLU A 140 -37.82 -8.07 9.59
N GLY A 141 -36.61 -8.15 9.01
CA GLY A 141 -35.93 -7.06 8.28
C GLY A 141 -35.66 -5.72 9.00
N ASN A 142 -34.39 -5.47 9.33
CA ASN A 142 -33.80 -4.13 9.15
C ASN A 142 -32.28 -4.23 9.06
N GLU A 143 -31.81 -4.57 7.85
CA GLU A 143 -30.55 -4.06 7.32
C GLU A 143 -30.84 -2.64 6.83
N ASP A 144 -30.37 -1.60 7.51
CA ASP A 144 -30.14 -0.29 6.88
C ASP A 144 -29.57 0.71 7.90
N ASP A 145 -28.25 0.89 7.87
CA ASP A 145 -27.62 2.17 8.23
C ASP A 145 -26.15 2.27 7.77
N SER A 146 -25.56 1.20 7.22
CA SER A 146 -24.23 1.21 6.58
C SER A 146 -24.27 1.41 5.05
N CYS A 147 -25.44 1.42 4.40
CA CYS A 147 -25.58 1.40 2.94
C CYS A 147 -25.58 2.78 2.28
N VAL A 148 -25.90 3.86 3.01
CA VAL A 148 -26.19 5.17 2.39
C VAL A 148 -24.91 5.87 1.88
N TYR A 149 -23.79 5.71 2.60
CA TYR A 149 -22.52 6.36 2.25
C TYR A 149 -21.74 5.65 1.14
N SER A 150 -21.78 4.32 1.12
CA SER A 150 -21.14 3.50 0.09
C SER A 150 -21.85 3.67 -1.26
N ASP A 151 -23.17 3.83 -1.26
CA ASP A 151 -23.98 3.98 -2.47
C ASP A 151 -23.83 5.39 -3.10
N ALA A 152 -23.79 6.46 -2.29
CA ALA A 152 -23.53 7.82 -2.79
C ALA A 152 -22.13 7.96 -3.43
N ARG A 153 -21.11 7.32 -2.84
CA ARG A 153 -19.76 7.29 -3.39
C ARG A 153 -19.67 6.46 -4.67
N SER A 154 -20.28 5.27 -4.67
CA SER A 154 -20.38 4.42 -5.86
C SER A 154 -21.05 5.17 -7.02
N LYS A 155 -22.13 5.92 -6.74
CA LYS A 155 -22.80 6.80 -7.69
C LYS A 155 -21.89 7.93 -8.19
N ARG A 156 -21.11 8.57 -7.31
CA ARG A 156 -20.14 9.62 -7.70
C ARG A 156 -19.03 9.07 -8.60
N ASP A 157 -18.42 7.96 -8.23
CA ASP A 157 -17.33 7.33 -8.99
C ASP A 157 -17.85 6.86 -10.34
N LYS A 158 -19.05 6.27 -10.39
CA LYS A 158 -19.72 5.91 -11.65
C LYS A 158 -19.93 7.11 -12.55
N LYS A 159 -20.49 8.20 -12.03
CA LYS A 159 -20.71 9.44 -12.79
C LYS A 159 -19.39 10.05 -13.29
N ALA A 160 -18.36 10.08 -12.45
CA ALA A 160 -17.05 10.59 -12.84
C ALA A 160 -16.40 9.73 -13.93
N LYS A 161 -16.50 8.41 -13.80
CA LYS A 161 -16.00 7.43 -14.78
C LYS A 161 -16.71 7.55 -16.13
N GLU A 162 -18.04 7.69 -16.13
CA GLU A 162 -18.84 7.92 -17.34
C GLU A 162 -18.50 9.24 -18.02
N ALA A 163 -18.29 10.30 -17.23
CA ALA A 163 -18.00 11.65 -17.71
C ALA A 163 -16.53 11.89 -18.11
N ALA A 164 -15.63 10.93 -17.85
CA ALA A 164 -14.22 11.03 -18.21
C ALA A 164 -13.96 10.69 -19.67
N ASP A 165 -12.98 11.34 -20.29
CA ASP A 165 -12.56 11.09 -21.67
C ASP A 165 -11.51 9.97 -21.72
N LEU A 166 -10.65 9.93 -20.69
CA LEU A 166 -9.58 8.95 -20.54
C LEU A 166 -9.62 8.27 -19.17
N TRP A 167 -9.40 6.96 -19.15
CA TRP A 167 -9.25 6.20 -17.92
C TRP A 167 -7.80 5.75 -17.72
N VAL A 168 -7.25 6.03 -16.55
CA VAL A 168 -6.01 5.43 -16.05
C VAL A 168 -6.38 4.30 -15.10
N LEU A 169 -6.08 3.06 -15.47
CA LEU A 169 -6.48 1.87 -14.75
C LEU A 169 -5.24 1.22 -14.10
N ASN A 170 -5.04 1.42 -12.80
CA ASN A 170 -3.88 0.91 -12.06
C ASN A 170 -4.22 -0.38 -11.32
N SER A 171 -3.54 -1.46 -11.69
CA SER A 171 -3.90 -2.83 -11.29
C SER A 171 -2.86 -3.50 -10.39
N CYS A 172 -3.34 -4.39 -9.54
CA CYS A 172 -2.51 -5.25 -8.71
C CYS A 172 -2.58 -6.70 -9.19
N THR A 173 -1.45 -7.40 -9.14
CA THR A 173 -1.35 -8.81 -9.54
C THR A 173 -1.51 -9.78 -8.36
N VAL A 174 -1.95 -9.32 -7.19
CA VAL A 174 -1.93 -10.14 -5.96
C VAL A 174 -3.24 -10.89 -5.73
N LYS A 175 -4.40 -10.34 -6.12
CA LYS A 175 -5.72 -10.97 -5.95
C LYS A 175 -6.41 -11.24 -7.29
N GLY A 176 -6.92 -12.46 -7.49
CA GLY A 176 -7.59 -12.88 -8.74
C GLY A 176 -8.78 -11.98 -9.12
N PRO A 177 -9.75 -11.78 -8.21
CA PRO A 177 -10.89 -10.89 -8.45
C PRO A 177 -10.49 -9.45 -8.81
N ALA A 178 -9.41 -8.93 -8.23
CA ALA A 178 -8.90 -7.60 -8.58
C ALA A 178 -8.38 -7.54 -10.04
N GLU A 179 -7.70 -8.60 -10.51
CA GLU A 179 -7.26 -8.74 -11.90
C GLU A 179 -8.46 -8.87 -12.84
N ASP A 180 -9.52 -9.59 -12.43
CA ASP A 180 -10.77 -9.73 -13.20
C ASP A 180 -11.52 -8.41 -13.33
N HIS A 181 -11.69 -7.66 -12.23
CA HIS A 181 -12.33 -6.33 -12.27
C HIS A 181 -11.54 -5.34 -13.13
N PHE A 182 -10.21 -5.39 -13.06
CA PHE A 182 -9.34 -4.59 -13.91
C PHE A 182 -9.52 -4.95 -15.40
N ARG A 183 -9.49 -6.24 -15.76
CA ARG A 183 -9.75 -6.69 -17.14
C ARG A 183 -11.11 -6.20 -17.63
N ASN A 184 -12.16 -6.40 -16.83
CA ASN A 184 -13.51 -5.99 -17.20
C ASN A 184 -13.58 -4.47 -17.42
N ALA A 185 -12.93 -3.68 -16.56
CA ALA A 185 -12.86 -2.23 -16.74
C ALA A 185 -12.13 -1.80 -18.02
N VAL A 186 -11.07 -2.50 -18.42
CA VAL A 186 -10.40 -2.25 -19.72
C VAL A 186 -11.36 -2.52 -20.87
N THR A 187 -12.01 -3.68 -20.88
CA THR A 187 -12.97 -4.07 -21.94
C THR A 187 -14.16 -3.11 -22.00
N ASP A 188 -14.74 -2.76 -20.86
CA ASP A 188 -15.86 -1.81 -20.79
C ASP A 188 -15.47 -0.42 -21.29
N GLY A 189 -14.27 0.06 -20.94
CA GLY A 189 -13.77 1.36 -21.36
C GLY A 189 -13.58 1.44 -22.87
N LEU A 190 -12.98 0.40 -23.46
CA LEU A 190 -12.85 0.28 -24.92
C LEU A 190 -14.22 0.23 -25.62
N ARG A 191 -15.18 -0.54 -25.09
CA ARG A 191 -16.55 -0.60 -25.63
C ARG A 191 -17.25 0.76 -25.60
N LEU A 192 -16.99 1.57 -24.57
CA LEU A 192 -17.53 2.92 -24.42
C LEU A 192 -16.76 3.99 -25.19
N GLY A 193 -15.75 3.61 -25.98
CA GLY A 193 -14.94 4.54 -26.77
C GLY A 193 -14.06 5.47 -25.93
N LYS A 194 -13.71 5.05 -24.70
CA LYS A 194 -12.81 5.82 -23.83
C LYS A 194 -11.36 5.59 -24.24
N PHE A 195 -10.52 6.60 -24.09
CA PHE A 195 -9.07 6.41 -24.14
C PHE A 195 -8.63 5.65 -22.89
N ILE A 196 -7.75 4.64 -23.02
CA ILE A 196 -7.34 3.79 -21.91
C ILE A 196 -5.82 3.80 -21.78
N VAL A 197 -5.36 4.08 -20.56
CA VAL A 197 -3.99 3.85 -20.11
C VAL A 197 -4.05 2.85 -18.97
N VAL A 198 -3.29 1.76 -19.06
CA VAL A 198 -3.17 0.78 -17.98
C VAL A 198 -1.85 0.91 -17.25
N ALA A 199 -1.88 0.72 -15.94
CA ALA A 199 -0.74 0.79 -15.06
C ALA A 199 -0.70 -0.37 -14.07
N GLY A 200 0.41 -0.48 -13.34
CA GLY A 200 0.55 -1.38 -12.20
C GLY A 200 1.12 -2.75 -12.54
N CYS A 201 0.94 -3.69 -11.61
CA CYS A 201 1.66 -4.97 -11.64
C CYS A 201 1.15 -5.95 -12.70
N VAL A 202 -0.13 -5.90 -13.07
CA VAL A 202 -0.69 -6.81 -14.08
C VAL A 202 -0.09 -6.55 -15.46
N PRO A 203 -0.13 -5.34 -16.03
CA PRO A 203 0.46 -5.10 -17.35
C PRO A 203 1.98 -5.30 -17.36
N GLN A 204 2.67 -5.09 -16.22
CA GLN A 204 4.10 -5.33 -16.09
C GLN A 204 4.46 -6.82 -16.08
N SER A 205 3.67 -7.65 -15.38
CA SER A 205 3.93 -9.10 -15.30
C SER A 205 3.36 -9.89 -16.48
N ARG A 206 2.36 -9.35 -17.20
CA ARG A 206 1.68 -10.00 -18.33
C ARG A 206 1.45 -9.04 -19.51
N PRO A 207 2.51 -8.45 -20.09
CA PRO A 207 2.38 -7.43 -21.15
C PRO A 207 1.77 -7.95 -22.46
N GLY A 208 1.76 -9.28 -22.65
CA GLY A 208 1.18 -9.95 -23.82
C GLY A 208 -0.30 -10.34 -23.67
N ALA A 209 -0.97 -9.99 -22.57
CA ALA A 209 -2.38 -10.35 -22.39
C ALA A 209 -3.27 -9.75 -23.49
N ASN A 210 -4.20 -10.54 -24.04
CA ASN A 210 -5.00 -10.15 -25.19
C ASN A 210 -5.80 -8.85 -24.98
N TYR A 211 -6.34 -8.65 -23.78
CA TYR A 211 -7.12 -7.45 -23.44
C TYR A 211 -6.26 -6.17 -23.30
N LEU A 212 -4.93 -6.28 -23.35
CA LEU A 212 -3.99 -5.15 -23.34
C LEU A 212 -3.49 -4.78 -24.76
N LYS A 213 -3.96 -5.48 -25.80
CA LYS A 213 -3.63 -5.13 -27.19
C LYS A 213 -4.33 -3.84 -27.57
N GLY A 214 -3.60 -2.91 -28.19
CA GLY A 214 -4.13 -1.59 -28.59
C GLY A 214 -4.40 -0.63 -27.43
N VAL A 215 -3.89 -0.93 -26.23
CA VAL A 215 -4.02 -0.09 -25.03
C VAL A 215 -2.65 0.39 -24.60
N SER A 216 -2.55 1.66 -24.23
CA SER A 216 -1.30 2.24 -23.72
C SER A 216 -0.97 1.70 -22.33
N VAL A 217 0.32 1.43 -22.09
CA VAL A 217 0.82 0.76 -20.88
C VAL A 217 1.93 1.58 -20.24
N ILE A 218 1.82 1.76 -18.92
CA ILE A 218 2.87 2.34 -18.08
C ILE A 218 3.27 1.37 -16.97
N GLY A 219 4.56 1.12 -16.86
CA GLY A 219 5.17 0.20 -15.92
C GLY A 219 5.30 0.78 -14.53
N VAL A 220 5.46 -0.09 -13.53
CA VAL A 220 5.52 0.28 -12.11
C VAL A 220 6.70 1.20 -11.76
N GLN A 221 7.74 1.28 -12.59
CA GLN A 221 8.92 2.13 -12.36
C GLN A 221 8.97 3.40 -13.21
N GLN A 222 7.99 3.59 -14.11
CA GLN A 222 7.99 4.70 -15.06
C GLN A 222 6.77 5.59 -14.91
N ILE A 223 6.10 5.56 -13.74
CA ILE A 223 4.88 6.34 -13.47
C ILE A 223 5.09 7.85 -13.62
N ASP A 224 6.32 8.34 -13.54
CA ASP A 224 6.74 9.72 -13.83
C ASP A 224 6.46 10.13 -15.29
N ARG A 225 6.35 9.18 -16.21
CA ARG A 225 6.04 9.42 -17.63
C ARG A 225 4.55 9.38 -17.97
N ILE A 226 3.67 9.40 -16.96
CA ILE A 226 2.22 9.29 -17.18
C ILE A 226 1.67 10.37 -18.11
N VAL A 227 2.21 11.59 -18.05
CA VAL A 227 1.79 12.71 -18.90
C VAL A 227 2.03 12.38 -20.36
N GLU A 228 3.25 11.94 -20.70
CA GLU A 228 3.62 11.54 -22.06
C GLU A 228 2.72 10.41 -22.57
N VAL A 229 2.47 9.39 -21.75
CA VAL A 229 1.59 8.28 -22.14
C VAL A 229 0.16 8.76 -22.40
N VAL A 230 -0.36 9.66 -21.56
CA VAL A 230 -1.71 10.22 -21.71
C VAL A 230 -1.82 11.06 -22.98
N GLU A 231 -0.86 11.94 -23.25
CA GLU A 231 -0.86 12.77 -24.45
C GLU A 231 -0.83 11.94 -25.73
N GLU A 232 0.05 10.95 -25.81
CA GLU A 232 0.14 10.06 -26.97
C GLU A 232 -1.15 9.23 -27.14
N THR A 233 -1.75 8.78 -26.03
CA THR A 233 -3.01 8.04 -26.06
C THR A 233 -4.16 8.91 -26.59
N LEU A 234 -4.25 10.18 -26.19
CA LEU A 234 -5.26 11.12 -26.68
C LEU A 234 -5.09 11.45 -28.17
N GLN A 235 -3.89 11.32 -28.73
CA GLN A 235 -3.62 11.43 -30.17
C GLN A 235 -3.99 10.15 -30.94
N GLY A 236 -4.42 9.09 -30.25
CA GLY A 236 -4.74 7.80 -30.84
C GLY A 236 -3.54 6.86 -30.98
N HIS A 237 -2.37 7.22 -30.42
CA HIS A 237 -1.21 6.34 -30.39
C HIS A 237 -1.31 5.34 -29.22
N THR A 238 -0.62 4.20 -29.37
CA THR A 238 -0.46 3.23 -28.29
C THR A 238 1.00 3.22 -27.84
N VAL A 239 1.24 3.54 -26.57
CA VAL A 239 2.58 3.62 -25.98
C VAL A 239 2.79 2.51 -24.97
N ARG A 240 4.01 1.99 -24.85
CA ARG A 240 4.37 1.01 -23.83
C ARG A 240 5.70 1.35 -23.17
N PHE A 241 5.65 1.74 -21.91
CA PHE A 241 6.82 1.97 -21.06
C PHE A 241 6.87 0.89 -19.98
N LEU A 242 7.80 -0.05 -20.10
CA LEU A 242 7.94 -1.20 -19.20
C LEU A 242 9.38 -1.42 -18.72
N ASP A 243 10.27 -0.45 -19.01
CA ASP A 243 11.69 -0.52 -18.73
C ASP A 243 11.95 -0.39 -17.23
N LYS A 244 13.04 -1.03 -16.79
CA LYS A 244 13.52 -0.94 -15.40
C LYS A 244 14.44 0.26 -15.24
N LYS A 245 14.32 1.00 -14.13
CA LYS A 245 15.21 2.11 -13.79
C LYS A 245 16.41 1.66 -12.96
N TRP A 246 17.58 2.18 -13.33
CA TRP A 246 18.87 1.99 -12.65
C TRP A 246 19.48 3.38 -12.39
N SER A 247 20.35 3.48 -11.39
CA SER A 247 21.15 4.67 -11.16
C SER A 247 22.00 4.95 -12.41
N ASP A 248 22.16 6.23 -12.74
CA ASP A 248 23.10 6.62 -13.77
C ASP A 248 24.50 6.15 -13.38
N SER A 249 25.26 5.68 -14.37
CA SER A 249 26.71 5.57 -14.21
C SER A 249 27.24 6.99 -14.33
N ASP A 250 27.73 7.57 -13.24
CA ASP A 250 28.48 8.81 -13.31
C ASP A 250 29.54 8.69 -14.41
N HIS A 251 29.71 9.75 -15.19
CA HIS A 251 30.65 9.84 -16.30
C HIS A 251 32.12 9.95 -15.84
N ASP A 252 32.44 9.36 -14.69
CA ASP A 252 33.77 9.36 -14.09
C ASP A 252 34.26 7.92 -14.03
N ASP A 253 35.55 7.70 -14.31
CA ASP A 253 36.18 6.40 -14.60
C ASP A 253 36.18 5.37 -13.44
N ASN A 254 35.36 5.59 -12.41
CA ASN A 254 35.12 4.65 -11.33
C ASN A 254 33.87 3.83 -11.63
N ILE A 255 34.04 2.50 -11.71
CA ILE A 255 32.95 1.52 -11.84
C ILE A 255 32.08 1.59 -10.58
N VAL A 256 31.18 2.57 -10.51
CA VAL A 256 30.09 2.56 -9.53
C VAL A 256 29.11 1.52 -10.01
N GLN A 257 28.96 0.44 -9.24
CA GLN A 257 28.06 -0.65 -9.55
C GLN A 257 26.64 -0.07 -9.68
N ARG A 258 26.07 -0.11 -10.91
CA ARG A 258 24.73 0.41 -11.17
C ARG A 258 23.76 -0.21 -10.18
N ARG A 259 23.05 0.64 -9.41
CA ARG A 259 22.07 0.20 -8.42
C ARG A 259 20.67 0.36 -8.98
N ARG A 260 19.77 -0.54 -8.60
CA ARG A 260 18.36 -0.40 -8.95
C ARG A 260 17.71 0.69 -8.09
N LEU A 261 16.92 1.57 -8.72
CA LEU A 261 16.23 2.63 -7.99
C LEU A 261 14.93 2.12 -7.35
N GLY A 262 14.59 2.72 -6.20
CA GLY A 262 13.40 2.38 -5.39
C GLY A 262 12.05 2.66 -6.07
N GLY A 263 12.05 3.36 -7.21
CA GLY A 263 10.85 3.69 -7.96
C GLY A 263 10.97 5.08 -8.60
N ALA A 264 9.84 5.77 -8.73
CA ALA A 264 9.81 7.17 -9.14
C ALA A 264 10.30 8.10 -8.01
N ALA A 265 10.72 9.32 -8.32
CA ALA A 265 11.19 10.25 -7.30
C ALA A 265 10.10 10.56 -6.26
N LEU A 266 10.47 10.68 -4.99
CA LEU A 266 9.50 10.84 -3.91
C LEU A 266 8.90 12.24 -3.81
N ASP A 267 9.57 13.25 -4.38
CA ASP A 267 9.19 14.66 -4.42
C ASP A 267 8.22 15.00 -5.57
N LEU A 268 7.81 14.01 -6.36
CA LEU A 268 6.81 14.19 -7.41
C LEU A 268 5.48 14.70 -6.83
N PRO A 269 4.73 15.52 -7.59
CA PRO A 269 3.43 16.02 -7.15
C PRO A 269 2.48 14.85 -6.90
N LYS A 270 1.70 14.95 -5.82
CA LYS A 270 0.82 13.88 -5.36
C LYS A 270 -0.57 14.44 -5.01
N ILE A 271 -1.63 13.84 -5.56
CA ILE A 271 -3.01 14.09 -5.09
C ILE A 271 -3.39 12.93 -4.19
N ARG A 272 -3.45 13.19 -2.89
CA ARG A 272 -3.84 12.19 -1.89
C ARG A 272 -5.34 11.92 -1.93
N ARG A 273 -5.72 10.65 -1.81
CA ARG A 273 -7.13 10.24 -1.69
C ARG A 273 -7.73 10.70 -0.37
N ASN A 274 -6.95 10.57 0.71
CA ASN A 274 -7.22 11.22 1.98
C ASN A 274 -6.14 12.29 2.20
N PRO A 275 -6.47 13.59 2.24
CA PRO A 275 -5.48 14.64 2.40
C PRO A 275 -4.69 14.56 3.71
N LEU A 276 -5.20 13.82 4.71
CA LEU A 276 -4.56 13.63 6.00
C LEU A 276 -3.58 12.45 6.05
N ILE A 277 -3.46 11.64 4.98
CA ILE A 277 -2.66 10.41 4.98
C ILE A 277 -1.64 10.41 3.83
N GLU A 278 -0.36 10.27 4.16
CA GLU A 278 0.69 9.99 3.17
C GLU A 278 1.02 8.49 3.18
N ILE A 279 0.73 7.81 2.07
CA ILE A 279 1.26 6.47 1.83
C ILE A 279 2.68 6.61 1.30
N LEU A 280 3.69 6.32 2.13
CA LEU A 280 5.10 6.46 1.80
C LEU A 280 5.70 5.09 1.43
N ALA A 281 6.00 4.90 0.14
CA ALA A 281 6.70 3.70 -0.32
C ALA A 281 8.18 3.79 0.06
N VAL A 282 8.67 2.86 0.89
CA VAL A 282 10.07 2.86 1.36
C VAL A 282 10.99 2.04 0.46
N SER A 283 10.43 1.09 -0.28
CA SER A 283 11.14 0.26 -1.24
C SER A 283 10.17 -0.29 -2.29
N THR A 284 10.73 -0.77 -3.40
CA THR A 284 10.02 -1.59 -4.39
C THR A 284 10.69 -2.94 -4.55
N GLY A 285 9.90 -3.95 -4.88
CA GLY A 285 10.39 -5.29 -5.14
C GLY A 285 10.56 -6.10 -3.87
N CYS A 286 10.92 -7.38 -4.02
CA CYS A 286 10.93 -8.33 -2.92
C CYS A 286 12.14 -9.27 -3.02
N LEU A 287 12.68 -9.67 -1.87
CA LEU A 287 13.74 -10.68 -1.80
C LEU A 287 13.20 -12.11 -1.89
N ASN A 288 12.00 -12.34 -1.31
CA ASN A 288 11.34 -13.64 -1.25
C ASN A 288 11.09 -14.27 -2.65
N ALA A 289 10.98 -15.60 -2.69
CA ALA A 289 10.77 -16.40 -3.90
C ALA A 289 9.51 -17.28 -3.85
N CYS A 290 8.43 -16.78 -3.24
CA CYS A 290 7.20 -17.54 -3.01
C CYS A 290 6.61 -18.12 -4.31
N THR A 291 6.19 -19.39 -4.27
CA THR A 291 5.79 -20.17 -5.45
C THR A 291 4.50 -19.69 -6.12
N TYR A 292 3.70 -18.87 -5.44
CA TYR A 292 2.43 -18.32 -5.94
C TYR A 292 2.49 -16.83 -6.32
N CYS A 293 3.54 -16.12 -5.90
CA CYS A 293 3.55 -14.67 -5.93
C CYS A 293 4.14 -14.12 -7.24
N LYS A 294 3.47 -13.13 -7.85
CA LYS A 294 3.95 -12.45 -9.06
C LYS A 294 4.69 -11.13 -8.79
N THR A 295 4.86 -10.77 -7.52
CA THR A 295 5.48 -9.51 -7.12
C THR A 295 6.90 -9.36 -7.67
N LYS A 296 7.75 -10.39 -7.59
CA LYS A 296 9.13 -10.33 -8.13
C LYS A 296 9.15 -10.18 -9.66
N HIS A 297 8.16 -10.74 -10.37
CA HIS A 297 8.04 -10.55 -11.82
C HIS A 297 7.61 -9.12 -12.17
N ALA A 298 6.68 -8.54 -11.40
CA ALA A 298 6.18 -7.19 -11.65
C ALA A 298 7.15 -6.10 -11.16
N ARG A 299 7.59 -6.18 -9.90
CA ARG A 299 8.37 -5.15 -9.21
C ARG A 299 9.83 -5.52 -9.02
N GLY A 300 10.29 -6.69 -9.47
CA GLY A 300 11.70 -7.12 -9.42
C GLY A 300 12.21 -7.44 -8.00
N VAL A 301 13.54 -7.51 -7.86
CA VAL A 301 14.25 -7.67 -6.57
C VAL A 301 14.19 -6.40 -5.74
N LEU A 302 14.38 -6.49 -4.42
CA LEU A 302 14.38 -5.33 -3.53
C LEU A 302 15.26 -4.18 -4.06
N ALA A 303 14.69 -2.98 -4.06
CA ALA A 303 15.35 -1.71 -4.27
C ALA A 303 14.77 -0.69 -3.28
N SER A 304 15.55 -0.27 -2.31
CA SER A 304 15.14 0.65 -1.24
C SER A 304 15.47 2.10 -1.57
N TYR A 305 14.60 3.04 -1.19
CA TYR A 305 14.96 4.46 -1.21
C TYR A 305 15.98 4.76 -0.09
N PRO A 306 16.98 5.62 -0.34
CA PRO A 306 17.86 6.12 0.71
C PRO A 306 17.09 6.74 1.88
N ILE A 307 17.61 6.60 3.10
CA ILE A 307 16.92 7.09 4.30
C ILE A 307 16.67 8.61 4.20
N ASP A 308 17.64 9.39 3.76
CA ASP A 308 17.52 10.85 3.71
C ASP A 308 16.40 11.34 2.78
N GLU A 309 16.16 10.65 1.67
CA GLU A 309 15.03 10.94 0.78
C GLU A 309 13.69 10.66 1.47
N LEU A 310 13.58 9.55 2.19
CA LEU A 310 12.38 9.17 2.94
C LEU A 310 12.10 10.15 4.09
N LEU A 311 13.13 10.57 4.83
CA LEU A 311 13.00 11.56 5.89
C LEU A 311 12.59 12.93 5.34
N THR A 312 13.16 13.32 4.19
CA THR A 312 12.80 14.57 3.51
C THR A 312 11.34 14.56 3.07
N ARG A 313 10.91 13.46 2.43
CA ARG A 313 9.51 13.29 2.02
C ARG A 313 8.56 13.27 3.22
N ALA A 314 8.92 12.60 4.31
CA ALA A 314 8.12 12.58 5.54
C ALA A 314 7.94 13.98 6.14
N LYS A 315 9.03 14.76 6.25
CA LYS A 315 8.98 16.17 6.72
C LYS A 315 8.06 17.01 5.83
N GLN A 316 8.21 16.89 4.52
CA GLN A 316 7.38 17.61 3.55
C GLN A 316 5.90 17.22 3.67
N ALA A 317 5.59 15.94 3.82
CA ALA A 317 4.21 15.49 3.97
C ALA A 317 3.55 16.12 5.22
N PHE A 318 4.25 16.15 6.36
CA PHE A 318 3.73 16.81 7.56
C PHE A 318 3.56 18.32 7.40
N SER A 319 4.45 19.01 6.68
CA SER A 319 4.28 20.45 6.41
C SER A 319 3.11 20.75 5.45
N GLU A 320 2.73 19.79 4.61
CA GLU A 320 1.53 19.82 3.77
C GLU A 320 0.22 19.54 4.55
N GLY A 321 0.30 19.30 5.86
CA GLY A 321 -0.87 19.11 6.74
C GLY A 321 -1.30 17.64 6.94
N VAL A 322 -0.51 16.69 6.43
CA VAL A 322 -0.72 15.25 6.69
C VAL A 322 -0.66 14.97 8.20
N LYS A 323 -1.52 14.08 8.67
CA LYS A 323 -1.58 13.62 10.06
C LYS A 323 -1.06 12.21 10.24
N GLU A 324 -1.09 11.40 9.18
CA GLU A 324 -0.63 10.02 9.25
C GLU A 324 0.33 9.69 8.11
N ILE A 325 1.47 9.08 8.44
CA ILE A 325 2.32 8.44 7.44
C ILE A 325 2.10 6.93 7.53
N TRP A 326 1.74 6.32 6.41
CA TRP A 326 1.60 4.87 6.27
C TRP A 326 2.75 4.34 5.43
N LEU A 327 3.68 3.62 6.05
CA LEU A 327 4.78 3.00 5.32
C LEU A 327 4.26 1.83 4.50
N THR A 328 4.74 1.72 3.26
CA THR A 328 4.42 0.59 2.39
C THR A 328 5.65 0.07 1.67
N SER A 329 5.66 -1.24 1.45
CA SER A 329 6.57 -1.96 0.55
C SER A 329 5.97 -3.34 0.29
N GLU A 330 6.63 -4.16 -0.53
CA GLU A 330 6.27 -5.57 -0.68
C GLU A 330 6.64 -6.41 0.54
N ASP A 331 7.64 -5.97 1.30
CA ASP A 331 8.09 -6.54 2.56
C ASP A 331 8.82 -5.46 3.36
N LEU A 332 8.21 -4.95 4.42
CA LEU A 332 8.76 -3.81 5.15
C LEU A 332 10.02 -4.18 5.92
N GLY A 333 10.06 -5.37 6.54
CA GLY A 333 11.21 -5.83 7.30
C GLY A 333 12.48 -5.97 6.45
N ALA A 334 12.32 -6.19 5.13
CA ALA A 334 13.44 -6.30 4.20
C ALA A 334 14.06 -4.94 3.80
N TYR A 335 13.52 -3.80 4.24
CA TYR A 335 14.08 -2.49 3.90
C TYR A 335 15.57 -2.39 4.30
N GLY A 336 16.38 -1.79 3.41
CA GLY A 336 17.77 -1.45 3.70
C GLY A 336 18.79 -2.56 3.45
N ARG A 337 18.35 -3.80 3.19
CA ARG A 337 19.25 -4.92 2.88
C ARG A 337 20.08 -4.73 1.62
N ASP A 338 19.61 -3.87 0.73
CA ASP A 338 20.26 -3.47 -0.53
C ASP A 338 20.96 -2.09 -0.44
N LEU A 339 21.06 -1.51 0.75
CA LEU A 339 21.70 -0.23 1.03
C LEU A 339 22.94 -0.45 1.90
N ASP A 340 24.09 0.08 1.48
CA ASP A 340 25.29 0.09 2.31
C ASP A 340 25.07 1.01 3.52
N ARG A 341 25.46 0.54 4.71
CA ARG A 341 25.33 1.30 5.95
C ARG A 341 26.09 2.62 5.93
N ALA A 342 27.20 2.72 5.20
CA ALA A 342 27.97 3.94 5.04
C ALA A 342 27.20 5.08 4.32
N THR A 343 26.08 4.75 3.64
CA THR A 343 25.25 5.74 2.94
C THR A 343 24.38 6.58 3.86
N SER A 344 24.31 6.26 5.16
CA SER A 344 23.47 6.96 6.13
C SER A 344 24.23 7.22 7.42
N SER A 345 24.04 8.42 7.98
CA SER A 345 24.52 8.75 9.33
C SER A 345 23.63 8.19 10.44
N LEU A 346 22.40 7.78 10.11
CA LEU A 346 21.50 7.12 11.04
C LEU A 346 21.89 5.66 11.24
N SER A 347 21.97 5.28 12.52
CA SER A 347 22.37 3.96 12.95
C SER A 347 21.62 3.58 14.21
N CYS A 348 20.99 2.42 14.20
CA CYS A 348 20.57 1.69 15.37
C CYS A 348 21.77 0.83 15.84
N PRO A 349 22.37 1.11 17.01
CA PRO A 349 23.63 0.46 17.41
C PRO A 349 23.58 -1.07 17.42
N SER A 350 22.50 -1.66 17.96
CA SER A 350 22.32 -3.12 17.98
C SER A 350 22.22 -3.71 16.57
N MET A 351 21.67 -2.95 15.62
CA MET A 351 21.53 -3.38 14.24
C MET A 351 22.82 -3.19 13.46
N ALA A 352 23.60 -2.15 13.75
CA ALA A 352 24.90 -1.93 13.14
C ALA A 352 25.92 -3.01 13.51
N GLU A 353 25.89 -3.52 14.75
CA GLU A 353 26.73 -4.64 15.16
C GLU A 353 26.38 -5.93 14.40
N ARG A 354 25.09 -6.21 14.24
CA ARG A 354 24.59 -7.45 13.59
C ARG A 354 24.63 -7.39 12.07
N PHE A 355 24.44 -6.21 11.49
CA PHE A 355 24.42 -5.95 10.06
C PHE A 355 25.36 -4.79 9.71
N PRO A 356 26.68 -5.01 9.79
CA PRO A 356 27.68 -3.95 9.59
C PRO A 356 27.68 -3.40 8.16
N ASN A 357 27.30 -4.21 7.18
CA ASN A 357 27.42 -3.88 5.75
C ASN A 357 26.10 -3.42 5.11
N CYS A 358 24.99 -3.40 5.86
CA CYS A 358 23.72 -2.94 5.31
C CYS A 358 22.84 -2.22 6.33
N LEU A 359 21.94 -1.38 5.85
CA LEU A 359 20.90 -0.74 6.66
C LEU A 359 19.75 -1.73 6.95
N THR A 360 18.92 -1.36 7.92
CA THR A 360 17.74 -2.12 8.34
C THR A 360 16.51 -1.21 8.44
N LEU A 361 15.32 -1.81 8.56
CA LEU A 361 14.11 -1.07 8.85
C LEU A 361 14.21 -0.30 10.18
N ALA A 362 14.83 -0.88 11.20
CA ALA A 362 15.07 -0.20 12.48
C ALA A 362 15.89 1.10 12.33
N ASP A 363 16.89 1.14 11.45
CA ASP A 363 17.67 2.37 11.17
C ASP A 363 16.78 3.49 10.59
N LEU A 364 15.91 3.15 9.64
CA LEU A 364 14.94 4.09 9.07
C LEU A 364 13.94 4.59 10.12
N LEU A 365 13.40 3.68 10.92
CA LEU A 365 12.40 4.03 11.95
C LEU A 365 12.98 4.92 13.04
N ALA A 366 14.24 4.72 13.42
CA ALA A 366 14.95 5.61 14.35
C ALA A 366 15.01 7.06 13.84
N GLY A 367 15.08 7.25 12.52
CA GLY A 367 14.97 8.56 11.89
C GLY A 367 13.53 9.08 11.84
N LEU A 368 12.60 8.28 11.30
CA LEU A 368 11.22 8.69 11.05
C LEU A 368 10.47 9.08 12.33
N VAL A 369 10.59 8.28 13.40
CA VAL A 369 9.85 8.49 14.65
C VAL A 369 10.13 9.87 15.26
N ARG A 370 11.37 10.37 15.13
CA ARG A 370 11.79 11.68 15.64
C ARG A 370 11.16 12.85 14.89
N LEU A 371 10.67 12.62 13.67
CA LEU A 371 10.10 13.65 12.79
C LEU A 371 8.60 13.83 12.98
N ILE A 372 7.91 12.86 13.58
CA ILE A 372 6.45 12.85 13.68
C ILE A 372 6.01 13.96 14.65
N PRO A 373 5.26 14.98 14.21
CA PRO A 373 4.78 16.04 15.10
C PRO A 373 3.77 15.51 16.13
N ALA A 374 3.51 16.30 17.19
CA ALA A 374 2.43 15.99 18.12
C ALA A 374 1.08 15.94 17.39
N GLY A 375 0.23 14.96 17.73
CA GLY A 375 -1.05 14.74 17.07
C GLY A 375 -0.95 14.08 15.68
N CYS A 376 0.25 13.67 15.26
CA CYS A 376 0.46 12.89 14.05
C CYS A 376 0.92 11.46 14.39
N MET A 377 0.70 10.53 13.47
CA MET A 377 0.95 9.10 13.67
C MET A 377 1.73 8.47 12.52
N LEU A 378 2.51 7.43 12.84
CA LEU A 378 3.15 6.54 11.88
C LEU A 378 2.52 5.16 11.96
N ARG A 379 2.19 4.59 10.80
CA ARG A 379 1.71 3.22 10.66
C ARG A 379 2.71 2.39 9.88
N LEU A 380 3.11 1.25 10.45
CA LEU A 380 3.92 0.27 9.75
C LEU A 380 3.04 -0.56 8.79
N GLY A 381 3.58 -0.82 7.61
CA GLY A 381 2.99 -1.70 6.60
C GLY A 381 3.23 -3.18 6.89
N MET A 382 2.96 -4.00 5.87
CA MET A 382 3.13 -5.45 5.93
C MET A 382 4.60 -5.86 5.96
N THR A 383 4.96 -6.83 6.81
CA THR A 383 6.30 -7.42 6.90
C THR A 383 6.21 -8.94 6.92
N ASN A 384 7.18 -9.64 6.35
CA ASN A 384 7.24 -11.11 6.49
C ASN A 384 8.03 -11.51 7.74
N PRO A 385 7.75 -12.70 8.33
CA PRO A 385 8.43 -13.19 9.52
C PRO A 385 9.97 -13.20 9.46
N PRO A 386 10.64 -13.66 8.39
CA PRO A 386 12.11 -13.81 8.40
C PRO A 386 12.84 -12.50 8.71
N TYR A 387 12.42 -11.41 8.07
CA TYR A 387 13.09 -10.12 8.24
C TYR A 387 12.68 -9.37 9.50
N ILE A 388 11.49 -9.63 10.05
CA ILE A 388 11.06 -8.99 11.30
C ILE A 388 11.66 -9.68 12.52
N LEU A 389 11.83 -11.01 12.47
CA LEU A 389 12.51 -11.81 13.50
C LEU A 389 13.92 -11.28 13.78
N GLU A 390 14.64 -10.90 12.73
CA GLU A 390 15.99 -10.37 12.84
C GLU A 390 16.08 -9.02 13.57
N GLN A 391 14.99 -8.28 13.77
CA GLN A 391 14.97 -6.95 14.39
C GLN A 391 13.79 -6.78 15.36
N LEU A 392 13.34 -7.89 15.94
CA LEU A 392 12.07 -7.97 16.67
C LEU A 392 12.03 -7.07 17.92
N LYS A 393 13.17 -6.91 18.60
CA LYS A 393 13.29 -6.05 19.79
C LYS A 393 13.15 -4.58 19.41
N GLU A 394 13.90 -4.15 18.40
CA GLU A 394 13.92 -2.78 17.89
C GLU A 394 12.53 -2.37 17.37
N ILE A 395 11.82 -3.29 16.72
CA ILE A 395 10.45 -3.05 16.24
C ILE A 395 9.47 -2.96 17.39
N ALA A 396 9.59 -3.79 18.42
CA ALA A 396 8.75 -3.71 19.62
C ALA A 396 8.94 -2.36 20.35
N GLU A 397 10.16 -1.84 20.38
CA GLU A 397 10.46 -0.51 20.93
C GLU A 397 9.81 0.61 20.11
N VAL A 398 9.90 0.54 18.77
CA VAL A 398 9.26 1.52 17.89
C VAL A 398 7.74 1.49 18.02
N LEU A 399 7.13 0.31 18.07
CA LEU A 399 5.68 0.16 18.20
C LEU A 399 5.12 0.66 19.54
N GLN A 400 5.95 0.75 20.59
CA GLN A 400 5.57 1.35 21.88
C GLN A 400 5.60 2.89 21.87
N HIS A 401 6.15 3.51 20.81
CA HIS A 401 6.24 4.96 20.75
C HIS A 401 4.83 5.58 20.66
N PRO A 402 4.52 6.66 21.42
CA PRO A 402 3.18 7.24 21.49
C PRO A 402 2.64 7.81 20.16
N ARG A 403 3.52 7.98 19.17
CA ARG A 403 3.20 8.47 17.82
C ARG A 403 3.26 7.38 16.74
N VAL A 404 3.26 6.12 17.15
CA VAL A 404 3.26 4.96 16.25
C VAL A 404 2.02 4.14 16.59
N TYR A 405 1.29 3.69 15.56
CA TYR A 405 0.16 2.80 15.78
C TYR A 405 0.65 1.46 16.34
N ALA A 406 -0.03 0.98 17.39
CA ALA A 406 0.11 -0.40 17.87
C ALA A 406 -0.57 -1.37 16.90
N PHE A 407 -0.04 -1.45 15.69
CA PHE A 407 -0.53 -2.25 14.58
C PHE A 407 0.63 -2.85 13.80
N LEU A 408 0.56 -4.13 13.49
CA LEU A 408 1.50 -4.77 12.57
C LEU A 408 0.77 -5.80 11.70
N HIS A 409 1.12 -5.83 10.42
CA HIS A 409 0.56 -6.79 9.47
C HIS A 409 1.62 -7.84 9.11
N ILE A 410 1.41 -9.08 9.54
CA ILE A 410 2.36 -10.19 9.40
C ILE A 410 1.62 -11.37 8.76
N PRO A 411 1.78 -11.64 7.45
CA PRO A 411 1.08 -12.70 6.78
C PRO A 411 1.69 -14.07 7.11
N VAL A 412 0.92 -14.94 7.76
CA VAL A 412 1.35 -16.33 8.02
C VAL A 412 1.11 -17.22 6.81
N GLN A 413 0.06 -16.95 6.03
CA GLN A 413 -0.40 -17.67 4.83
C GLN A 413 -1.00 -19.05 5.10
N SER A 414 -0.37 -19.90 5.92
CA SER A 414 -0.88 -21.21 6.33
C SER A 414 -0.36 -21.58 7.72
N GLY A 415 -1.14 -22.35 8.49
CA GLY A 415 -0.72 -22.93 9.76
C GLY A 415 -0.07 -24.31 9.63
N SER A 416 0.41 -24.69 8.45
CA SER A 416 1.16 -25.93 8.22
C SER A 416 2.52 -25.67 7.60
N ASP A 417 3.58 -26.18 8.23
CA ASP A 417 4.94 -26.10 7.71
C ASP A 417 5.11 -26.81 6.37
N VAL A 418 4.35 -27.88 6.11
CA VAL A 418 4.34 -28.58 4.82
C VAL A 418 3.84 -27.66 3.70
N VAL A 419 2.75 -26.93 3.97
CA VAL A 419 2.19 -25.96 3.02
C VAL A 419 3.10 -24.74 2.88
N LEU A 420 3.67 -24.23 3.98
CA LEU A 420 4.62 -23.10 3.97
C LEU A 420 5.88 -23.43 3.15
N ASP A 421 6.43 -24.63 3.27
CA ASP A 421 7.56 -25.10 2.46
C ASP A 421 7.18 -25.20 0.97
N ALA A 422 6.00 -25.76 0.64
CA ALA A 422 5.48 -25.80 -0.73
C ALA A 422 5.23 -24.38 -1.30
N MET A 423 4.88 -23.43 -0.44
CA MET A 423 4.79 -22.01 -0.78
C MET A 423 6.16 -21.34 -0.97
N LYS A 424 7.27 -22.00 -0.61
CA LYS A 424 8.62 -21.44 -0.44
C LYS A 424 8.64 -20.24 0.50
N ARG A 425 8.11 -20.43 1.70
CA ARG A 425 8.26 -19.49 2.80
C ARG A 425 9.51 -19.88 3.59
N GLU A 426 10.34 -18.89 3.89
CA GLU A 426 11.60 -19.07 4.62
C GLU A 426 11.37 -18.95 6.13
N TYR A 427 10.23 -19.45 6.61
CA TYR A 427 9.89 -19.50 8.03
C TYR A 427 8.89 -20.62 8.33
N THR A 428 8.82 -21.01 9.61
CA THR A 428 7.85 -21.98 10.15
C THR A 428 6.70 -21.32 10.90
N VAL A 429 5.65 -22.11 11.19
CA VAL A 429 4.54 -21.70 12.06
C VAL A 429 5.06 -21.29 13.45
N ASP A 430 6.03 -22.01 13.99
CA ASP A 430 6.65 -21.70 15.29
C ASP A 430 7.40 -20.37 15.28
N GLU A 431 8.12 -20.06 14.20
CA GLU A 431 8.81 -18.78 14.05
C GLU A 431 7.82 -17.61 13.92
N PHE A 432 6.72 -17.80 13.20
CA PHE A 432 5.63 -16.84 13.18
C PHE A 432 5.00 -16.67 14.57
N ALA A 433 4.71 -17.78 15.26
CA ALA A 433 4.16 -17.76 16.62
C ALA A 433 5.10 -17.03 17.58
N HIS A 434 6.42 -17.21 17.45
CA HIS A 434 7.42 -16.50 18.24
C HIS A 434 7.32 -14.98 18.07
N VAL A 435 7.12 -14.48 16.84
CA VAL A 435 6.89 -13.05 16.59
C VAL A 435 5.67 -12.56 17.36
N VAL A 436 4.56 -13.28 17.27
CA VAL A 436 3.29 -12.92 17.90
C VAL A 436 3.40 -12.96 19.43
N ASP A 437 3.88 -14.06 19.99
CA ASP A 437 4.08 -14.28 21.43
C ASP A 437 5.07 -13.27 22.03
N PHE A 438 6.06 -12.82 21.25
CA PHE A 438 7.01 -11.82 21.71
C PHE A 438 6.39 -10.42 21.77
N LEU A 439 5.61 -10.04 20.75
CA LEU A 439 5.09 -8.68 20.56
C LEU A 439 3.84 -8.38 21.39
N LEU A 440 2.86 -9.29 21.40
CA LEU A 440 1.57 -9.08 22.07
C LEU A 440 1.69 -8.63 23.54
N PRO A 441 2.53 -9.26 24.41
CA PRO A 441 2.64 -8.84 25.79
C PRO A 441 3.49 -7.57 25.99
N LYS A 442 4.27 -7.14 24.99
CA LYS A 442 5.20 -5.99 25.12
C LYS A 442 4.66 -4.69 24.52
N VAL A 443 3.83 -4.78 23.49
CA VAL A 443 3.37 -3.62 22.74
C VAL A 443 1.97 -3.24 23.19
N HIS A 444 1.87 -2.06 23.77
CA HIS A 444 0.61 -1.48 24.24
C HIS A 444 0.12 -0.39 23.29
N ALA A 445 -1.19 -0.15 23.28
CA ALA A 445 -1.77 0.95 22.53
C ALA A 445 -1.23 2.30 23.06
N PRO A 446 -0.97 3.28 22.18
CA PRO A 446 -0.52 4.60 22.62
C PRO A 446 -1.58 5.29 23.48
N PRO A 447 -1.20 6.23 24.37
CA PRO A 447 -2.16 6.96 25.17
C PRO A 447 -3.09 7.78 24.27
N LEU A 448 -4.33 7.95 24.72
CA LEU A 448 -5.26 8.86 24.06
C LEU A 448 -4.74 10.29 24.13
N VAL A 449 -5.07 11.08 23.12
CA VAL A 449 -4.81 12.52 23.14
C VAL A 449 -5.61 13.16 24.29
N PRO A 450 -5.09 14.20 24.97
CA PRO A 450 -5.78 14.84 26.09
C PRO A 450 -7.20 15.34 25.75
N GLU A 451 -7.44 15.68 24.50
CA GLU A 451 -8.72 16.18 23.98
C GLU A 451 -9.71 15.06 23.64
N ALA A 452 -9.34 13.78 23.80
CA ALA A 452 -10.23 12.66 23.54
C ALA A 452 -11.42 12.68 24.49
N SER A 453 -12.61 12.35 23.98
CA SER A 453 -13.83 12.32 24.77
C SER A 453 -13.71 11.35 25.96
N PRO A 454 -14.26 11.68 27.14
CA PRO A 454 -14.30 10.76 28.27
C PRO A 454 -14.92 9.40 27.86
N GLY A 455 -14.20 8.30 28.12
CA GLY A 455 -14.62 6.96 27.71
C GLY A 455 -14.20 6.55 26.29
N ALA A 456 -13.48 7.40 25.55
CA ALA A 456 -12.81 6.97 24.33
C ALA A 456 -11.83 5.83 24.65
N VAL A 457 -11.73 4.88 23.73
CA VAL A 457 -10.80 3.75 23.81
C VAL A 457 -9.86 3.79 22.61
N ASN A 458 -8.57 3.56 22.83
CA ASN A 458 -7.60 3.45 21.74
C ASN A 458 -7.54 1.99 21.25
N GLY A 459 -8.49 1.61 20.39
CA GLY A 459 -8.60 0.24 19.88
C GLY A 459 -8.89 -0.77 21.00
N SER A 460 -8.25 -1.95 20.93
CA SER A 460 -8.37 -3.03 21.92
C SER A 460 -7.51 -2.85 23.18
N GLY A 461 -6.75 -1.75 23.28
CA GLY A 461 -5.76 -1.55 24.36
C GLY A 461 -4.46 -2.35 24.20
N SER A 462 -4.31 -3.11 23.11
CA SER A 462 -3.16 -3.96 22.81
C SER A 462 -2.73 -3.83 21.34
N LEU A 463 -1.58 -4.41 21.00
CA LEU A 463 -1.15 -4.56 19.60
C LEU A 463 -2.20 -5.30 18.78
N THR A 464 -2.61 -4.70 17.67
CA THR A 464 -3.40 -5.37 16.63
C THR A 464 -2.47 -6.04 15.63
N ILE A 465 -2.54 -7.37 15.55
CA ILE A 465 -1.87 -8.14 14.50
C ILE A 465 -2.89 -8.50 13.42
N ALA A 466 -2.64 -8.01 12.20
CA ALA A 466 -3.34 -8.46 11.01
C ALA A 466 -2.55 -9.56 10.32
N THR A 467 -3.22 -10.56 9.76
CA THR A 467 -2.56 -11.62 8.99
C THR A 467 -3.35 -12.01 7.74
N ASP A 468 -2.67 -12.62 6.77
CA ASP A 468 -3.27 -13.20 5.56
C ASP A 468 -3.20 -14.71 5.63
N ILE A 469 -4.24 -15.36 5.11
CA ILE A 469 -4.35 -16.80 4.95
C ILE A 469 -4.68 -17.11 3.48
N ILE A 470 -4.03 -18.14 2.92
CA ILE A 470 -4.31 -18.69 1.60
C ILE A 470 -4.82 -20.11 1.79
N CYS A 471 -6.12 -20.33 1.57
CA CYS A 471 -6.75 -21.64 1.64
C CYS A 471 -6.79 -22.31 0.26
N GLY A 472 -6.78 -23.64 0.24
CA GLY A 472 -6.79 -24.46 -0.97
C GLY A 472 -5.49 -24.38 -1.76
N PHE A 473 -4.35 -24.21 -1.08
CA PHE A 473 -3.04 -24.25 -1.74
C PHE A 473 -2.80 -25.66 -2.33
N PRO A 474 -2.09 -25.81 -3.47
CA PRO A 474 -1.80 -27.12 -4.03
C PRO A 474 -1.17 -28.07 -3.00
N ASN A 475 -1.73 -29.28 -2.87
CA ASN A 475 -1.40 -30.31 -1.87
C ASN A 475 -1.78 -30.00 -0.40
N GLU A 476 -2.56 -28.97 -0.11
CA GLU A 476 -3.15 -28.80 1.23
C GLU A 476 -4.20 -29.88 1.48
N THR A 477 -4.02 -30.69 2.54
CA THR A 477 -5.02 -31.65 3.00
C THR A 477 -5.83 -31.08 4.16
N GLU A 478 -6.85 -31.83 4.61
CA GLU A 478 -7.67 -31.45 5.75
C GLU A 478 -6.84 -31.24 7.03
N ASP A 479 -5.80 -32.05 7.24
CA ASP A 479 -4.94 -31.94 8.43
C ASP A 479 -4.13 -30.64 8.42
N GLU A 480 -3.61 -30.22 7.26
CA GLU A 480 -2.92 -28.93 7.14
C GLU A 480 -3.86 -27.72 7.23
N PHE A 481 -5.08 -27.87 6.71
CA PHE A 481 -6.13 -26.85 6.87
C PHE A 481 -6.50 -26.69 8.35
N GLU A 482 -6.69 -27.79 9.07
CA GLU A 482 -7.01 -27.78 10.50
C GLU A 482 -5.86 -27.16 11.33
N GLY A 483 -4.60 -27.39 10.96
CA GLY A 483 -3.46 -26.69 11.56
C GLY A 483 -3.57 -25.15 11.43
N THR A 484 -4.10 -24.66 10.31
CA THR A 484 -4.40 -23.24 10.12
C THR A 484 -5.53 -22.75 11.04
N VAL A 485 -6.60 -23.54 11.19
CA VAL A 485 -7.72 -23.23 12.09
C VAL A 485 -7.24 -23.16 13.56
N GLN A 486 -6.43 -24.11 13.99
CA GLN A 486 -5.86 -24.14 15.34
C GLN A 486 -4.99 -22.91 15.64
N LEU A 487 -4.19 -22.47 14.67
CA LEU A 487 -3.38 -21.26 14.81
C LEU A 487 -4.26 -20.01 14.97
N ILE A 488 -5.37 -19.93 14.23
CA ILE A 488 -6.34 -18.85 14.34
C ILE A 488 -7.03 -18.85 15.71
N ASP A 489 -7.45 -20.02 16.20
CA ASP A 489 -8.10 -20.13 17.52
C ASP A 489 -7.13 -19.78 18.67
N ARG A 490 -5.85 -20.16 18.54
CA ARG A 490 -4.80 -19.81 19.50
C ARG A 490 -4.64 -18.31 19.68
N PHE A 491 -4.55 -17.56 18.58
CA PHE A 491 -4.18 -16.14 18.62
C PHE A 491 -5.34 -15.16 18.47
N LYS A 492 -6.51 -15.62 17.97
CA LYS A 492 -7.73 -14.83 17.81
C LYS A 492 -7.47 -13.48 17.14
N PHE A 493 -6.77 -13.53 16.00
CA PHE A 493 -6.35 -12.35 15.27
C PHE A 493 -7.53 -11.40 15.01
N PRO A 494 -7.44 -10.11 15.42
CA PRO A 494 -8.53 -9.15 15.20
C PRO A 494 -8.82 -8.89 13.72
N VAL A 495 -7.83 -9.08 12.85
CA VAL A 495 -7.94 -8.86 11.41
C VAL A 495 -7.36 -10.05 10.64
N LEU A 496 -8.23 -10.75 9.91
CA LEU A 496 -7.88 -11.90 9.07
C LEU A 496 -8.25 -11.62 7.61
N TYR A 497 -7.26 -11.66 6.73
CA TYR A 497 -7.47 -11.61 5.29
C TYR A 497 -7.42 -13.01 4.70
N ILE A 498 -8.59 -13.63 4.58
CA ILE A 498 -8.71 -14.99 4.04
C ILE A 498 -8.90 -14.91 2.53
N ASN A 499 -8.06 -15.60 1.77
CA ASN A 499 -8.16 -15.68 0.33
C ASN A 499 -8.09 -17.15 -0.12
N GLN A 500 -8.90 -17.50 -1.12
CA GLN A 500 -8.70 -18.76 -1.85
C GLN A 500 -7.43 -18.65 -2.71
N PHE A 501 -6.68 -19.75 -2.82
CA PHE A 501 -5.59 -19.85 -3.77
C PHE A 501 -6.11 -19.74 -5.21
N PHE A 502 -5.50 -18.83 -5.97
CA PHE A 502 -5.73 -18.72 -7.40
C PHE A 502 -4.42 -19.00 -8.13
N ALA A 503 -4.39 -20.06 -8.94
CA ALA A 503 -3.23 -20.36 -9.78
C ALA A 503 -2.98 -19.23 -10.77
N ARG A 504 -1.73 -18.75 -10.81
CA ARG A 504 -1.33 -17.63 -11.67
C ARG A 504 -0.41 -18.13 -12.78
N PRO A 505 -0.76 -17.96 -14.06
CA PRO A 505 0.07 -18.45 -15.16
C PRO A 505 1.52 -17.95 -15.06
N GLY A 506 2.49 -18.87 -15.11
CA GLY A 506 3.92 -18.57 -14.98
C GLY A 506 4.49 -18.62 -13.55
N THR A 507 3.69 -18.92 -12.52
CA THR A 507 4.21 -19.18 -11.17
C THR A 507 4.39 -20.68 -10.93
N PRO A 508 5.39 -21.13 -10.14
CA PRO A 508 5.57 -22.55 -9.83
C PRO A 508 4.30 -23.25 -9.30
N ALA A 509 3.58 -22.58 -8.39
CA ALA A 509 2.34 -23.12 -7.81
C ALA A 509 1.20 -23.32 -8.83
N ALA A 510 1.27 -22.70 -10.01
CA ALA A 510 0.25 -22.90 -11.03
C ALA A 510 0.35 -24.27 -11.71
N ASN A 511 1.52 -24.92 -11.62
CA ASN A 511 1.80 -26.22 -12.22
C ASN A 511 1.89 -27.35 -11.18
N MET A 512 1.62 -27.04 -9.90
CA MET A 512 1.61 -28.05 -8.85
C MET A 512 0.38 -28.95 -8.97
N PRO A 513 0.48 -30.25 -8.62
CA PRO A 513 -0.66 -31.14 -8.49
C PRO A 513 -1.70 -30.56 -7.51
N ARG A 514 -2.98 -30.79 -7.80
CA ARG A 514 -4.08 -30.33 -6.96
C ARG A 514 -4.84 -31.51 -6.38
#